data_AF-A0A4Q7FRY7-F1
#
_entry.id   AF-A0A4Q7FRY7-F1
#
_cell.length_a   1.000
_cell.length_b   1.000
_cell.length_c   1.000
_cell.angle_alpha   90.00
_cell.angle_beta   90.00
_cell.angle_gamma   90.00
#
_symmetry.space_group_name_H-M   'P 1'
#
loop_
_entity.id
_entity.type
_entity.pdbx_description
1 polymer ?
#
loop_
_entity_poly.entity_id
_entity_poly.type
_entity_poly.pdbx_seq_one_letter_code
_entity_poly.pdbx_strand_id
1 'polypeptide(L)'
;MGDSRFDPLFAELDRRRAIVFMHPTSPFCPCCQTAGLTYPRPVLEFMFGTTRAVSNLILTGTLDRFRNIRFIVPHAGGAVPVLADRNVGLAPALQLPNPIEADRVFGRLRGLYYD
;
A
#
# COMPACT_ATOMS: atom_id res chain seq x y z
N MET A 1 3.92 -5.96 0.47
CA MET A 1 5.02 -5.30 -0.28
C MET A 1 6.12 -4.81 0.65
N GLY A 2 5.83 -4.30 1.84
CA GLY A 2 6.84 -3.87 2.82
C GLY A 2 7.48 -5.00 3.64
N ASP A 3 7.60 -6.19 3.09
CA ASP A 3 8.33 -7.31 3.71
C ASP A 3 9.84 -7.07 3.55
N SER A 4 10.62 -7.29 4.60
CA SER A 4 12.07 -7.00 4.62
C SER A 4 12.87 -7.79 3.59
N ARG A 5 12.34 -8.91 3.08
CA ARG A 5 12.94 -9.66 1.97
C ARG A 5 13.07 -8.82 0.69
N PHE A 6 12.28 -7.76 0.54
CA PHE A 6 12.34 -6.84 -0.59
C PHE A 6 13.26 -5.64 -0.36
N ASP A 7 13.87 -5.49 0.83
CA ASP A 7 14.73 -4.35 1.14
C ASP A 7 15.91 -4.19 0.16
N PRO A 8 16.59 -5.25 -0.32
CA PRO A 8 17.65 -5.08 -1.33
C PRO A 8 17.15 -4.50 -2.65
N LEU A 9 15.92 -4.85 -3.06
CA LEU A 9 15.29 -4.29 -4.25
C LEU A 9 14.95 -2.81 -4.04
N PHE A 10 14.30 -2.47 -2.92
CA PHE A 10 13.96 -1.09 -2.63
C PHE A 10 15.20 -0.20 -2.44
N ALA A 11 16.28 -0.73 -1.85
CA ALA A 11 17.55 -0.01 -1.75
C ALA A 11 18.11 0.37 -3.13
N GLU A 12 18.06 -0.54 -4.10
CA GLU A 12 18.54 -0.25 -5.45
C GLU A 12 17.62 0.71 -6.22
N LEU A 13 16.31 0.59 -6.05
CA LEU A 13 15.34 1.53 -6.62
C LEU A 13 15.50 2.94 -6.03
N ASP A 14 15.72 3.02 -4.72
CA ASP A 14 15.96 4.28 -4.01
C ASP A 14 17.26 4.95 -4.47
N ARG A 15 18.36 4.18 -4.55
CA ARG A 15 19.65 4.66 -5.06
C ARG A 15 19.54 5.26 -6.47
N ARG A 16 18.66 4.69 -7.31
CA ARG A 16 18.39 5.17 -8.68
C ARG A 16 17.34 6.27 -8.76
N ARG A 17 16.69 6.63 -7.65
CA ARG A 17 15.54 7.55 -7.60
C ARG A 17 14.42 7.14 -8.58
N ALA A 18 14.17 5.83 -8.63
CA ALA A 18 13.32 5.21 -9.62
C ALA A 18 11.86 5.69 -9.52
N ILE A 19 11.17 5.69 -10.67
CA ILE A 19 9.71 5.79 -10.73
C ILE A 19 9.17 4.36 -10.79
N VAL A 20 8.27 4.02 -9.88
CA VAL A 20 7.69 2.67 -9.76
C VAL A 20 6.19 2.75 -9.94
N PHE A 21 5.71 2.19 -11.04
CA PHE A 21 4.28 1.95 -11.22
C PHE A 21 3.86 0.67 -10.50
N MET A 22 2.91 0.79 -9.58
CA MET A 22 2.29 -0.37 -8.95
C MET A 22 1.13 -0.83 -9.85
N HIS A 23 1.01 -2.13 -10.08
CA HIS A 23 -0.18 -2.69 -10.75
C HIS A 23 -0.74 -3.83 -9.90
N PRO A 24 -2.05 -3.86 -9.63
CA PRO A 24 -2.65 -4.98 -8.92
C PRO A 24 -2.57 -6.24 -9.76
N THR A 25 -2.51 -7.37 -9.08
CA THR A 25 -2.70 -8.69 -9.71
C THR A 25 -3.79 -9.42 -8.95
N SER A 26 -4.28 -10.51 -9.52
CA SER A 26 -5.24 -11.39 -8.84
C SER A 26 -4.69 -11.84 -7.48
N PRO A 27 -5.29 -11.44 -6.33
CA PRO A 27 -4.77 -11.86 -5.04
C PRO A 27 -4.72 -13.39 -4.94
N PHE A 28 -3.52 -13.93 -4.71
CA PHE A 28 -3.39 -15.35 -4.43
C PHE A 28 -3.80 -15.60 -2.98
N CYS A 29 -5.03 -16.07 -2.78
CA CYS A 29 -5.49 -16.58 -1.49
C CYS A 29 -5.85 -18.05 -1.64
N PRO A 30 -5.05 -19.00 -1.12
CA PRO A 30 -5.35 -20.43 -1.18
C PRO A 30 -6.70 -20.80 -0.59
N CYS A 31 -7.14 -20.13 0.48
CA CYS A 31 -8.42 -20.39 1.15
C CYS A 31 -9.59 -19.54 0.62
N CYS A 32 -9.35 -18.60 -0.30
CA CYS A 32 -10.35 -17.64 -0.78
C CYS A 32 -10.47 -17.60 -2.31
N GLN A 33 -9.94 -18.60 -3.03
CA GLN A 33 -9.85 -18.58 -4.50
C GLN A 33 -11.23 -18.38 -5.17
N THR A 34 -12.30 -18.77 -4.48
CA THR A 34 -13.69 -18.66 -4.91
C THR A 34 -14.51 -17.93 -3.85
N ALA A 35 -14.15 -16.71 -3.48
CA ALA A 35 -15.01 -15.85 -2.65
C ALA A 35 -16.31 -15.44 -3.38
N GLY A 36 -17.02 -16.39 -4.00
CA GLY A 36 -18.31 -16.22 -4.67
C GLY A 36 -18.38 -15.06 -5.63
N LEU A 37 -17.24 -14.58 -6.15
CA LEU A 37 -17.20 -13.33 -6.90
C LEU A 37 -17.94 -13.56 -8.21
N THR A 38 -19.13 -12.99 -8.30
CA THR A 38 -19.95 -13.01 -9.52
C THR A 38 -19.29 -12.20 -10.65
N TYR A 39 -18.40 -11.27 -10.29
CA TYR A 39 -17.77 -10.34 -11.23
C TYR A 39 -16.24 -10.56 -11.33
N PRO A 40 -15.62 -10.21 -12.48
CA PRO A 40 -14.18 -10.25 -12.64
C PRO A 40 -13.44 -9.42 -11.59
N ARG A 41 -12.29 -9.94 -11.14
CA ARG A 41 -11.45 -9.34 -10.08
C ARG A 41 -11.06 -7.87 -10.30
N PRO A 42 -10.81 -7.39 -11.54
CA PRO A 42 -10.52 -5.99 -11.78
C PRO A 42 -11.63 -5.01 -11.36
N VAL A 43 -12.88 -5.47 -11.24
CA VAL A 43 -14.03 -4.63 -10.86
C VAL A 43 -13.94 -4.16 -9.40
N LEU A 44 -13.37 -4.97 -8.50
CA LEU A 44 -13.39 -4.67 -7.07
C LEU A 44 -12.11 -5.10 -6.35
N GLU A 45 -11.68 -6.34 -6.54
CA GLU A 45 -10.55 -6.91 -5.80
C GLU A 45 -9.22 -6.21 -6.08
N PHE A 46 -9.03 -5.67 -7.28
CA PHE A 46 -7.80 -4.96 -7.64
C PHE A 46 -7.62 -3.69 -6.80
N MET A 47 -8.70 -2.96 -6.52
CA MET A 47 -8.68 -1.73 -5.70
C MET A 47 -8.26 -2.06 -4.27
N PHE A 48 -8.82 -3.13 -3.70
CA PHE A 48 -8.45 -3.60 -2.37
C PHE A 48 -7.06 -4.23 -2.33
N GLY A 49 -6.63 -4.89 -3.41
CA GLY A 49 -5.26 -5.37 -3.59
C GLY A 49 -4.23 -4.25 -3.50
N THR A 50 -4.42 -3.20 -4.30
CA THR A 50 -3.61 -1.97 -4.25
C THR A 50 -3.65 -1.33 -2.87
N THR A 51 -4.84 -1.19 -2.28
CA THR A 51 -5.01 -0.59 -0.95
C THR A 51 -4.19 -1.32 0.11
N ARG A 52 -4.29 -2.66 0.14
CA ARG A 52 -3.52 -3.49 1.07
C ARG A 52 -2.01 -3.32 0.85
N ALA A 53 -1.56 -3.26 -0.39
CA ALA A 53 -0.15 -3.09 -0.73
C ALA A 53 0.40 -1.74 -0.25
N VAL A 54 -0.31 -0.64 -0.54
CA VAL A 54 0.06 0.71 -0.11
C VAL A 54 0.02 0.86 1.40
N SER A 55 -1.06 0.44 2.07
CA SER A 55 -1.14 0.46 3.53
C SER A 55 0.01 -0.33 4.15
N ASN A 56 0.33 -1.51 3.62
CA ASN A 56 1.46 -2.30 4.11
C ASN A 56 2.81 -1.58 3.97
N LEU A 57 3.07 -0.87 2.86
CA LEU A 57 4.30 -0.08 2.68
C LEU A 57 4.40 1.08 3.70
N ILE A 58 3.28 1.72 4.04
CA ILE A 58 3.23 2.79 5.04
C ILE A 58 3.45 2.22 6.45
N LEU A 59 2.67 1.20 6.82
CA LEU A 59 2.67 0.64 8.17
C LEU A 59 4.02 0.01 8.54
N THR A 60 4.68 -0.62 7.57
CA THR A 60 6.03 -1.20 7.76
C THR A 60 7.15 -0.15 7.74
N GLY A 61 6.84 1.12 7.44
CA GLY A 61 7.85 2.17 7.30
C GLY A 61 8.74 2.02 6.08
N THR A 62 8.36 1.19 5.10
CA THR A 62 9.14 1.01 3.86
C THR A 62 9.29 2.33 3.10
N LEU A 63 8.21 3.14 3.02
CA LEU A 63 8.27 4.47 2.40
C LEU A 63 9.10 5.48 3.21
N ASP A 64 9.37 5.20 4.49
CA ASP A 64 10.24 6.06 5.33
C ASP A 64 11.73 5.73 5.14
N ARG A 65 12.05 4.46 4.89
CA ARG A 65 13.42 3.98 4.65
C ARG A 65 13.90 4.29 3.23
N PHE A 66 12.99 4.22 2.25
CA PHE A 66 13.30 4.36 0.82
C PHE A 66 12.55 5.57 0.22
N ARG A 67 12.96 6.78 0.62
CA ARG A 67 12.24 8.03 0.35
C ARG A 67 12.44 8.60 -1.07
N ASN A 68 13.44 8.14 -1.81
CA ASN A 68 13.76 8.65 -3.13
C ASN A 68 12.97 7.94 -4.25
N ILE A 69 12.22 6.89 -3.92
CA ILE A 69 11.35 6.19 -4.86
C ILE A 69 10.06 7.00 -5.07
N ARG A 70 9.69 7.23 -6.33
CA ARG A 70 8.41 7.83 -6.70
C ARG A 70 7.43 6.75 -7.11
N PHE A 71 6.47 6.44 -6.25
CA PHE A 71 5.42 5.46 -6.56
C PHE A 71 4.26 6.12 -7.29
N ILE A 72 3.80 5.46 -8.35
CA ILE A 72 2.52 5.74 -9.02
C ILE A 72 1.55 4.64 -8.59
N VAL A 73 0.49 5.02 -7.89
CA VAL A 73 -0.54 4.14 -7.37
C VAL A 73 -1.74 4.14 -8.31
N PRO A 74 -2.17 2.98 -8.82
CA PRO A 74 -3.16 2.92 -9.86
C PRO A 74 -4.59 3.13 -9.34
N HIS A 75 -5.51 3.46 -10.23
CA HIS A 75 -6.95 3.57 -10.00
C HIS A 75 -7.27 4.60 -8.91
N ALA A 76 -6.71 5.81 -8.99
CA ALA A 76 -6.86 6.88 -8.01
C ALA A 76 -6.49 6.48 -6.57
N GLY A 77 -5.60 5.50 -6.40
CA GLY A 77 -5.21 4.98 -5.09
C GLY A 77 -6.12 3.86 -4.56
N GLY A 78 -7.03 3.32 -5.36
CA GLY A 78 -8.01 2.34 -4.92
C GLY A 78 -8.87 2.89 -3.78
N ALA A 79 -8.88 2.20 -2.64
CA ALA A 79 -9.60 2.63 -1.44
C ALA A 79 -8.70 3.32 -0.40
N VAL A 80 -7.42 3.58 -0.71
CA VAL A 80 -6.48 4.24 0.23
C VAL A 80 -6.99 5.60 0.71
N PRO A 81 -7.45 6.53 -0.15
CA PRO A 81 -7.86 7.85 0.30
C PRO A 81 -9.00 7.81 1.31
N VAL A 82 -9.98 6.92 1.09
CA VAL A 82 -11.16 6.78 1.96
C VAL A 82 -10.84 6.04 3.26
N LEU A 83 -9.88 5.12 3.24
CA LEU A 83 -9.53 4.30 4.42
C LEU A 83 -8.37 4.87 5.24
N ALA A 84 -7.70 5.93 4.79
CA ALA A 84 -6.57 6.54 5.48
C ALA A 84 -6.94 6.97 6.91
N ASP A 85 -7.97 7.80 7.06
CA ASP A 85 -8.46 8.25 8.37
C ASP A 85 -8.91 7.09 9.25
N ARG A 86 -9.58 6.09 8.66
CA ARG A 86 -10.01 4.88 9.38
C ARG A 86 -8.83 4.12 9.95
N ASN A 87 -7.78 3.92 9.17
CA ASN A 87 -6.59 3.19 9.59
C ASN A 87 -5.86 3.93 10.73
N VAL A 88 -5.74 5.26 10.62
CA VAL A 88 -5.14 6.11 11.66
C VAL A 88 -5.99 6.07 12.94
N GLY A 89 -7.30 6.27 12.82
CA GLY A 89 -8.22 6.32 13.96
C GLY A 89 -8.39 4.99 14.69
N LEU A 90 -8.31 3.85 13.99
CA LEU A 90 -8.42 2.52 14.61
C LEU A 90 -7.09 2.02 15.20
N ALA A 91 -5.95 2.60 14.83
CA ALA A 91 -4.64 2.13 15.25
C ALA A 91 -4.49 1.99 16.78
N PRO A 92 -4.89 2.99 17.60
CA PRO A 92 -4.75 2.90 19.05
C PRO A 92 -5.67 1.84 19.64
N ALA A 93 -6.92 1.76 19.15
CA ALA A 93 -7.91 0.81 19.63
C ALA A 93 -7.52 -0.65 19.34
N LEU A 94 -6.80 -0.88 18.24
CA LEU A 94 -6.35 -2.21 17.81
C LEU A 94 -4.91 -2.54 18.23
N GLN A 95 -4.24 -1.67 18.99
CA GLN A 95 -2.86 -1.85 19.47
C GLN A 95 -1.89 -2.24 18.33
N LEU A 96 -2.01 -1.59 17.18
CA LEU A 96 -1.18 -1.91 16.03
C LEU A 96 0.31 -1.68 16.33
N PRO A 97 1.21 -2.53 15.80
CA PRO A 97 2.65 -2.38 16.03
C PRO A 97 3.16 -1.08 15.41
N ASN A 98 3.86 -0.30 16.25
CA ASN A 98 4.31 1.07 16.01
C ASN A 98 3.19 2.12 16.01
N PRO A 99 3.40 3.29 16.64
CA PRO A 99 2.44 4.39 16.56
C PRO A 99 2.18 4.76 15.10
N ILE A 100 0.91 4.70 14.69
CA ILE A 100 0.45 5.25 13.42
C ILE A 100 0.24 6.74 13.65
N GLU A 101 1.34 7.49 13.62
CA GLU A 101 1.28 8.95 13.68
C GLU A 101 0.55 9.47 12.44
N ALA A 102 -0.55 10.20 12.65
CA ALA A 102 -1.41 10.71 11.59
C ALA A 102 -0.62 11.51 10.56
N ASP A 103 0.19 12.46 11.02
CA ASP A 103 0.99 13.34 10.16
C ASP A 103 1.99 12.57 9.31
N ARG A 104 2.57 11.50 9.85
CA ARG A 104 3.46 10.60 9.11
C ARG A 104 2.70 9.90 7.99
N VAL A 105 1.53 9.33 8.28
CA VAL A 105 0.71 8.62 7.28
C VAL A 105 0.24 9.59 6.19
N PHE A 106 -0.39 10.69 6.55
CA PHE A 106 -0.90 11.66 5.57
C PHE A 106 0.24 12.35 4.81
N GLY A 107 1.37 12.61 5.46
CA GLY A 107 2.58 13.10 4.80
C GLY A 107 3.08 12.15 3.72
N ARG A 108 3.05 10.84 3.95
CA ARG A 108 3.41 9.83 2.95
C ARG A 108 2.41 9.74 1.82
N LEU A 109 1.12 9.73 2.14
CA LEU A 109 0.07 9.69 1.11
C LEU A 109 0.12 10.89 0.16
N ARG A 110 0.44 12.08 0.67
CA ARG A 110 0.63 13.28 -0.15
C ARG A 110 1.86 13.21 -1.07
N GLY A 111 2.85 12.38 -0.75
CA GLY A 111 4.06 12.20 -1.54
C GLY A 111 3.94 11.14 -2.64
N LEU A 112 2.82 10.41 -2.72
CA LEU A 112 2.56 9.43 -3.77
C LEU A 112 1.93 10.11 -4.99
N TYR A 113 2.15 9.52 -6.16
CA TYR A 113 1.43 9.86 -7.39
C TYR A 113 0.26 8.90 -7.60
N TYR A 114 -0.80 9.36 -8.24
CA TYR A 114 -2.01 8.60 -8.51
C TYR A 114 -2.38 8.75 -9.98
N ASP A 115 -2.79 7.66 -10.63
CA ASP A 115 -3.33 7.67 -12.01
C ASP A 115 -4.86 7.61 -12.07
#